data_AF-A0A194QCM9-F1
#
_entry.id   AF-A0A194QCM9-F1
#
_cell.length_a   1.000
_cell.length_b   1.000
_cell.length_c   1.000
_cell.angle_alpha   90.00
_cell.angle_beta   90.00
_cell.angle_gamma   90.00
#
_symmetry.space_group_name_H-M   'P 1'
#
loop_
_entity.id
_entity.type
_entity.pdbx_description
1 polymer ?
#
loop_
_entity_poly.entity_id
_entity_poly.type
_entity_poly.pdbx_seq_one_letter_code
_entity_poly.pdbx_strand_id
1 'polypeptide(L)'
;MQLHSAFALSLLLIAKTEDSDEIDRLIITNDIYPEQYSIYSSKYEIVNIIVPLNQLNYGDNPGNKYIFFFVEADQDDFGRIIEKGLYVFKDGIAVKLLDNGRDVAAAADESNVAFIAAGDGIYLYNDERVSVHKYGNISDSIIGIAKPTHSDIIYILTEDKEVYIVNGLDDKKEKVNDIINAEQIILDYENNLYYLDSDTQVYFYDFLSVTKIEGLPDYAFSARLLKPPITTQDFVPFFVDGQLYCINTKGYAELFDKVEFAGNGTPSAYAMEDGVVHYYAINKRIYEFDIYDILHNGAKGLLGKLVKKTVADEILTLIGLLV
;
A
#
# COMPACT_ATOMS: atom_id res chain seq x y z
N MET A 1 -21.13 19.69 1.74
CA MET A 1 -21.66 19.09 0.50
C MET A 1 -21.00 17.72 0.40
N GLN A 2 -21.75 16.71 0.84
CA GLN A 2 -21.63 15.26 0.70
C GLN A 2 -20.25 14.56 0.58
N LEU A 3 -19.88 13.95 1.71
CA LEU A 3 -18.93 12.88 1.99
C LEU A 3 -19.21 11.55 1.22
N HIS A 4 -19.47 11.58 -0.10
CA HIS A 4 -20.01 10.39 -0.82
C HIS A 4 -19.18 9.89 -2.01
N SER A 5 -17.93 10.30 -2.18
CA SER A 5 -17.16 9.94 -3.41
C SER A 5 -15.81 9.28 -3.20
N ALA A 6 -15.50 8.75 -2.02
CA ALA A 6 -14.14 8.31 -1.73
C ALA A 6 -14.13 7.06 -0.85
N PHE A 7 -14.42 5.90 -1.44
CA PHE A 7 -13.70 4.64 -1.18
C PHE A 7 -14.19 3.56 -2.15
N ALA A 8 -13.31 3.20 -3.08
CA ALA A 8 -13.45 2.14 -4.08
C ALA A 8 -13.60 0.71 -3.50
N LEU A 9 -13.61 0.56 -2.16
CA LEU A 9 -13.93 -0.69 -1.49
C LEU A 9 -15.44 -0.96 -1.41
N SER A 10 -16.28 0.04 -1.69
CA SER A 10 -17.75 -0.01 -1.66
C SER A 10 -18.42 -0.76 -2.83
N LEU A 11 -17.65 -1.50 -3.62
CA LEU A 11 -18.09 -1.98 -4.93
C LEU A 11 -18.90 -3.28 -4.99
N LEU A 12 -19.27 -3.84 -3.85
CA LEU A 12 -20.23 -4.94 -3.82
C LEU A 12 -21.70 -4.52 -3.95
N LEU A 13 -21.99 -3.29 -4.33
CA LEU A 13 -23.35 -2.86 -4.66
C LEU A 13 -23.94 -3.43 -5.97
N ILE A 14 -23.29 -4.36 -6.69
CA ILE A 14 -23.77 -4.76 -8.05
C ILE A 14 -23.94 -6.29 -8.22
N ALA A 15 -24.30 -7.03 -7.17
CA ALA A 15 -24.79 -8.39 -7.33
C ALA A 15 -25.96 -8.72 -6.38
N LYS A 16 -27.13 -8.13 -6.67
CA LYS A 16 -28.42 -8.25 -5.93
C LYS A 16 -28.39 -7.50 -4.59
N THR A 17 -29.32 -6.62 -4.27
CA THR A 17 -30.77 -6.83 -4.27
C THR A 17 -31.56 -5.54 -4.51
N GLU A 18 -32.79 -5.72 -4.97
CA GLU A 18 -33.84 -4.73 -5.17
C GLU A 18 -34.08 -3.86 -3.92
N ASP A 19 -34.44 -2.58 -4.13
CA ASP A 19 -35.13 -1.64 -3.23
C ASP A 19 -35.36 -2.11 -1.76
N SER A 20 -34.30 -2.16 -0.95
CA SER A 20 -34.44 -2.23 0.51
C SER A 20 -33.50 -1.24 1.18
N ASP A 21 -34.07 -0.35 2.01
CA ASP A 21 -33.41 0.71 2.78
C ASP A 21 -32.38 0.24 3.84
N GLU A 22 -31.95 -1.03 3.81
CA GLU A 22 -30.88 -1.57 4.67
C GLU A 22 -29.71 -2.01 3.79
N ILE A 23 -28.63 -1.24 3.78
CA ILE A 23 -27.36 -1.71 3.20
C ILE A 23 -26.73 -2.67 4.20
N ASP A 24 -26.92 -3.96 3.95
CA ASP A 24 -26.18 -5.03 4.63
C ASP A 24 -24.68 -4.83 4.43
N ARG A 25 -23.95 -4.80 5.55
CA ARG A 25 -22.48 -4.71 5.61
C ARG A 25 -21.84 -5.76 4.69
N LEU A 26 -20.91 -5.35 3.85
CA LEU A 26 -20.15 -6.28 3.01
C LEU A 26 -19.12 -7.04 3.85
N ILE A 27 -19.14 -8.37 3.77
CA ILE A 27 -18.11 -9.24 4.34
C ILE A 27 -17.21 -9.78 3.22
N ILE A 28 -15.93 -9.42 3.23
CA ILE A 28 -14.90 -9.90 2.31
C ILE A 28 -14.28 -11.19 2.86
N THR A 29 -14.36 -12.28 2.09
CA THR A 29 -13.78 -13.60 2.41
C THR A 29 -12.72 -13.99 1.38
N ASN A 30 -12.02 -15.10 1.60
CA ASN A 30 -11.06 -15.65 0.63
C ASN A 30 -11.66 -15.96 -0.76
N ASP A 31 -12.98 -16.09 -0.88
CA ASP A 31 -13.64 -16.46 -2.13
C ASP A 31 -13.49 -15.41 -3.24
N ILE A 32 -13.20 -14.15 -2.87
CA ILE A 32 -12.95 -13.08 -3.84
C ILE A 32 -11.52 -13.11 -4.42
N TYR A 33 -10.67 -14.04 -3.94
CA TYR A 33 -9.28 -14.20 -4.35
C TYR A 33 -9.00 -15.61 -4.91
N PRO A 34 -9.58 -15.98 -6.08
CA PRO A 34 -9.37 -17.31 -6.63
C PRO A 34 -7.92 -17.45 -7.14
N GLU A 35 -7.23 -18.50 -6.69
CA GLU A 35 -5.78 -18.71 -6.89
C GLU A 35 -5.31 -18.49 -8.34
N GLN A 36 -6.06 -18.97 -9.33
CA GLN A 36 -5.74 -18.85 -10.75
C GLN A 36 -5.60 -17.40 -11.24
N TYR A 37 -6.14 -16.44 -10.49
CA TYR A 37 -6.11 -15.02 -10.86
C TYR A 37 -4.99 -14.24 -10.19
N SER A 38 -4.23 -14.87 -9.30
CA SER A 38 -3.01 -14.25 -8.76
C SER A 38 -2.06 -13.84 -9.88
N ILE A 39 -1.60 -12.60 -9.85
CA ILE A 39 -0.60 -12.08 -10.81
C ILE A 39 0.82 -12.40 -10.37
N TYR A 40 0.99 -12.77 -9.10
CA TYR A 40 2.24 -13.20 -8.51
C TYR A 40 1.97 -14.18 -7.36
N SER A 41 2.85 -15.18 -7.21
CA SER A 41 2.83 -16.14 -6.11
C SER A 41 4.21 -16.18 -5.45
N SER A 42 4.24 -16.05 -4.13
CA SER A 42 5.45 -16.03 -3.31
C SER A 42 5.61 -17.30 -2.47
N LYS A 43 6.86 -17.56 -2.06
CA LYS A 43 7.17 -18.53 -1.01
C LYS A 43 6.89 -17.99 0.39
N TYR A 44 6.97 -16.67 0.56
CA TYR A 44 6.92 -15.96 1.83
C TYR A 44 5.67 -15.08 1.92
N GLU A 45 5.37 -14.52 3.09
CA GLU A 45 4.26 -13.60 3.22
C GLU A 45 4.61 -12.26 2.56
N ILE A 46 3.64 -11.63 1.89
CA ILE A 46 3.84 -10.30 1.31
C ILE A 46 3.28 -9.29 2.29
N VAL A 47 4.16 -8.49 2.88
CA VAL A 47 3.81 -7.62 4.02
C VAL A 47 3.62 -6.17 3.64
N ASN A 48 4.03 -5.78 2.42
CA ASN A 48 3.85 -4.43 1.91
C ASN A 48 3.73 -4.47 0.37
N ILE A 49 2.89 -3.60 -0.20
CA ILE A 49 2.79 -3.34 -1.64
C ILE A 49 2.69 -1.83 -1.81
N ILE A 50 3.44 -1.27 -2.76
CA ILE A 50 3.44 0.16 -3.05
C ILE A 50 3.31 0.38 -4.56
N VAL A 51 2.37 1.23 -4.95
CA VAL A 51 2.21 1.69 -6.34
C VAL A 51 2.71 3.13 -6.44
N PRO A 52 3.82 3.40 -7.14
CA PRO A 52 4.26 4.76 -7.40
C PRO A 52 3.23 5.55 -8.22
N LEU A 53 2.98 6.79 -7.81
CA LEU A 53 2.06 7.71 -8.49
C LEU A 53 2.78 8.82 -9.27
N ASN A 54 4.03 8.57 -9.65
CA ASN A 54 4.85 9.48 -10.41
C ASN A 54 5.12 8.95 -11.83
N GLN A 55 6.10 9.52 -12.53
CA GLN A 55 6.38 9.17 -13.92
C GLN A 55 6.77 7.69 -14.15
N LEU A 56 7.08 6.92 -13.10
CA LEU A 56 7.25 5.48 -13.21
C LEU A 56 6.01 4.78 -13.78
N ASN A 57 4.81 5.28 -13.43
CA ASN A 57 3.53 4.74 -13.90
C ASN A 57 2.72 5.72 -14.76
N TYR A 58 2.94 7.03 -14.64
CA TYR A 58 2.13 8.07 -15.31
C TYR A 58 2.95 8.99 -16.23
N GLY A 59 4.14 8.56 -16.64
CA GLY A 59 4.94 9.26 -17.65
C GLY A 59 4.42 9.03 -19.08
N ASP A 60 5.19 9.51 -20.07
CA ASP A 60 4.83 9.48 -21.50
C ASP A 60 4.82 8.07 -22.15
N ASN A 61 4.81 6.99 -21.37
CA ASN A 61 4.81 5.61 -21.85
C ASN A 61 3.49 4.88 -21.52
N PRO A 62 2.43 5.05 -22.33
CA PRO A 62 1.10 4.49 -22.08
C PRO A 62 0.99 2.96 -22.28
N GLY A 63 2.11 2.24 -22.41
CA GLY A 63 2.17 0.83 -22.81
C GLY A 63 2.64 -0.16 -21.75
N ASN A 64 3.25 0.30 -20.65
CA ASN A 64 3.77 -0.62 -19.63
C ASN A 64 2.65 -1.02 -18.67
N LYS A 65 2.64 -2.30 -18.28
CA LYS A 65 1.85 -2.74 -17.12
C LYS A 65 2.35 -1.97 -15.89
N TYR A 66 1.42 -1.58 -15.01
CA TYR A 66 1.74 -0.87 -13.78
C TYR A 66 2.92 -1.51 -13.04
N ILE A 67 3.92 -0.70 -12.74
CA ILE A 67 5.04 -1.03 -11.87
C ILE A 67 4.55 -0.91 -10.44
N PHE A 68 4.79 -1.94 -9.64
CA PHE A 68 4.60 -1.87 -8.20
C PHE A 68 5.75 -2.55 -7.48
N PHE A 69 5.99 -2.13 -6.25
CA PHE A 69 6.97 -2.72 -5.36
C PHE A 69 6.27 -3.55 -4.30
N PHE A 70 6.93 -4.58 -3.81
CA PHE A 70 6.41 -5.36 -2.69
C PHE A 70 7.53 -5.96 -1.85
N VAL A 71 7.21 -6.23 -0.58
CA VAL A 71 8.16 -6.79 0.39
C VAL A 71 7.67 -8.16 0.82
N GLU A 72 8.58 -9.13 0.73
CA GLU A 72 8.38 -10.47 1.23
C GLU A 72 9.06 -10.62 2.60
N ALA A 73 8.36 -11.23 3.56
CA ALA A 73 8.88 -11.53 4.87
C ALA A 73 8.32 -12.84 5.45
N ASP A 74 9.03 -13.37 6.44
CA ASP A 74 8.50 -14.36 7.38
C ASP A 74 8.29 -13.71 8.75
N GLN A 75 7.66 -14.43 9.66
CA GLN A 75 7.69 -14.13 11.09
C GLN A 75 8.52 -15.17 11.82
N ASP A 76 9.29 -14.74 12.81
CA ASP A 76 9.95 -15.66 13.74
C ASP A 76 9.00 -16.16 14.84
N ASP A 77 9.50 -17.03 15.72
CA ASP A 77 8.73 -17.60 16.83
C ASP A 77 8.22 -16.53 17.84
N PHE A 78 8.74 -15.31 17.78
CA PHE A 78 8.35 -14.17 18.60
C PHE A 78 7.46 -13.16 17.84
N GLY A 79 7.05 -13.49 16.60
CA GLY A 79 6.24 -12.63 15.75
C GLY A 79 7.02 -11.49 15.09
N ARG A 80 8.36 -11.46 15.19
CA ARG A 80 9.18 -10.43 14.55
C ARG A 80 9.29 -10.70 13.06
N ILE A 81 9.17 -9.64 12.27
CA ILE A 81 9.30 -9.70 10.81
C ILE A 81 10.76 -9.99 10.46
N ILE A 82 10.98 -11.01 9.63
CA ILE A 82 12.28 -11.32 9.02
C ILE A 82 12.14 -11.12 7.51
N GLU A 83 12.79 -10.09 6.99
CA GLU A 83 12.75 -9.77 5.57
C GLU A 83 13.36 -10.90 4.72
N LYS A 84 12.72 -11.15 3.58
CA LYS A 84 13.18 -12.09 2.54
C LYS A 84 13.51 -11.41 1.23
N GLY A 85 13.11 -10.15 1.11
CA GLY A 85 13.57 -9.22 0.10
C GLY A 85 12.48 -8.25 -0.31
N LEU A 86 12.92 -7.18 -0.94
CA LEU A 86 12.10 -6.22 -1.64
C LEU A 86 12.21 -6.46 -3.14
N TYR A 87 11.07 -6.46 -3.80
CA TYR A 87 10.92 -6.79 -5.21
C TYR A 87 10.21 -5.66 -5.94
N VAL A 88 10.47 -5.58 -7.24
CA VAL A 88 9.66 -4.82 -8.19
C VAL A 88 8.95 -5.79 -9.13
N PHE A 89 7.67 -5.55 -9.36
CA PHE A 89 6.91 -6.21 -10.42
C PHE A 89 6.81 -5.25 -11.59
N LYS A 90 7.33 -5.66 -12.74
CA LYS A 90 7.33 -4.86 -13.98
C LYS A 90 7.13 -5.80 -15.16
N ASP A 91 6.26 -5.42 -16.08
CA ASP A 91 5.98 -6.15 -17.33
C ASP A 91 5.61 -7.63 -17.11
N GLY A 92 4.95 -7.94 -15.99
CA GLY A 92 4.54 -9.30 -15.64
C GLY A 92 5.61 -10.15 -14.94
N ILE A 93 6.76 -9.56 -14.60
CA ILE A 93 7.90 -10.24 -13.99
C ILE A 93 8.23 -9.59 -12.65
N ALA A 94 8.41 -10.40 -11.62
CA ALA A 94 8.96 -9.97 -10.34
C ALA A 94 10.49 -10.10 -10.34
N VAL A 95 11.20 -9.03 -9.97
CA VAL A 95 12.66 -9.00 -9.82
C VAL A 95 12.99 -8.57 -8.41
N LYS A 96 13.81 -9.37 -7.71
CA LYS A 96 14.33 -8.98 -6.39
C LYS A 96 15.33 -7.85 -6.55
N LEU A 97 15.13 -6.77 -5.81
CA LEU A 97 16.00 -5.59 -5.80
C LEU A 97 16.99 -5.62 -4.62
N LEU A 98 16.53 -5.97 -3.43
CA LEU A 98 17.32 -5.97 -2.20
C LEU A 98 16.91 -7.13 -1.29
N ASP A 99 17.86 -7.76 -0.62
CA ASP A 99 17.56 -8.80 0.39
C ASP A 99 17.03 -8.21 1.70
N ASN A 100 17.44 -6.98 2.04
CA ASN A 100 17.12 -6.28 3.29
C ASN A 100 16.22 -5.04 3.08
N GLY A 101 15.53 -4.96 1.94
CA GLY A 101 14.58 -3.86 1.67
C GLY A 101 13.28 -4.04 2.45
N ARG A 102 12.73 -2.94 2.96
CA ARG A 102 11.63 -2.94 3.95
C ARG A 102 10.43 -2.09 3.56
N ASP A 103 10.66 -1.00 2.82
CA ASP A 103 9.58 -0.09 2.42
C ASP A 103 9.99 0.75 1.19
N VAL A 104 9.01 1.34 0.50
CA VAL A 104 9.21 2.16 -0.70
C VAL A 104 8.38 3.43 -0.63
N ALA A 105 8.99 4.56 -1.00
CA ALA A 105 8.29 5.82 -1.20
C ALA A 105 8.59 6.42 -2.56
N ALA A 106 7.53 6.78 -3.26
CA ALA A 106 7.55 7.70 -4.39
C ALA A 106 6.60 8.85 -4.06
N ALA A 107 7.03 10.08 -4.36
CA ALA A 107 6.16 11.24 -4.35
C ALA A 107 5.08 11.09 -5.42
N ALA A 108 3.94 11.77 -5.26
CA ALA A 108 2.90 11.84 -6.30
C ALA A 108 3.12 13.09 -7.16
N ASP A 109 4.27 13.16 -7.84
CA ASP A 109 4.70 14.30 -8.66
C ASP A 109 5.30 13.86 -10.01
N GLU A 110 5.91 14.81 -10.72
CA GLU A 110 6.57 14.57 -12.01
C GLU A 110 7.94 13.88 -11.88
N SER A 111 8.35 13.42 -10.69
CA SER A 111 9.59 12.68 -10.55
C SER A 111 9.50 11.29 -11.21
N ASN A 112 10.65 10.70 -11.57
CA ASN A 112 10.73 9.31 -12.02
C ASN A 112 11.54 8.47 -11.03
N VAL A 113 11.30 8.70 -9.74
CA VAL A 113 12.18 8.23 -8.66
C VAL A 113 11.36 7.52 -7.59
N ALA A 114 11.86 6.37 -7.13
CA ALA A 114 11.38 5.71 -5.93
C ALA A 114 12.56 5.50 -4.97
N PHE A 115 12.34 5.89 -3.71
CA PHE A 115 13.27 5.67 -2.61
C PHE A 115 12.89 4.39 -1.88
N ILE A 116 13.89 3.63 -1.47
CA ILE A 116 13.72 2.34 -0.80
C ILE A 116 14.38 2.42 0.57
N ALA A 117 13.61 2.12 1.61
CA ALA A 117 14.13 1.86 2.94
C ALA A 117 14.72 0.45 3.01
N ALA A 118 15.88 0.33 3.63
CA ALA A 118 16.52 -0.95 3.89
C ALA A 118 17.17 -0.98 5.26
N GLY A 119 17.47 -2.19 5.75
CA GLY A 119 18.15 -2.39 7.03
C GLY A 119 19.57 -1.82 7.12
N ASP A 120 20.11 -1.28 6.02
CA ASP A 120 21.42 -0.65 6.01
C ASP A 120 21.41 0.77 5.38
N GLY A 121 20.26 1.38 5.15
CA GLY A 121 20.16 2.77 4.65
C GLY A 121 19.06 2.97 3.60
N ILE A 122 19.24 4.01 2.79
CA ILE A 122 18.29 4.39 1.72
C ILE A 122 18.89 3.99 0.36
N TYR A 123 18.03 3.55 -0.55
CA TYR A 123 18.39 3.28 -1.94
C TYR A 123 17.46 4.02 -2.90
N LEU A 124 17.95 4.20 -4.13
CA LEU A 124 17.20 4.74 -5.25
C LEU A 124 16.99 3.66 -6.30
N TYR A 125 15.74 3.50 -6.75
CA TYR A 125 15.40 2.63 -7.86
C TYR A 125 15.83 3.24 -9.20
N ASN A 126 16.40 2.40 -10.07
CA ASN A 126 16.73 2.74 -11.46
C ASN A 126 15.84 1.89 -12.38
N ASP A 127 14.90 2.55 -13.05
CA ASP A 127 13.90 1.88 -13.88
C ASP A 127 14.44 1.28 -15.17
N GLU A 128 15.44 1.92 -15.77
CA GLU A 128 16.08 1.46 -17.02
C GLU A 128 16.82 0.13 -16.82
N ARG A 129 17.48 -0.02 -15.67
CA ARG A 129 18.30 -1.19 -15.33
C ARG A 129 17.59 -2.21 -14.46
N VAL A 130 16.41 -1.86 -13.93
CA VAL A 130 15.66 -2.65 -12.94
C VAL A 130 16.59 -3.04 -11.77
N SER A 131 17.21 -2.03 -11.18
CA SER A 131 18.22 -2.19 -10.14
C SER A 131 18.14 -1.07 -9.12
N VAL A 132 18.93 -1.15 -8.05
CA VAL A 132 19.01 -0.10 -7.03
C VAL A 132 20.43 0.41 -6.85
N HIS A 133 20.57 1.63 -6.33
CA HIS A 133 21.84 2.19 -5.91
C HIS A 133 21.70 2.88 -4.56
N LYS A 134 22.75 2.81 -3.74
CA LYS A 134 22.78 3.43 -2.41
C LYS A 134 22.58 4.94 -2.54
N TYR A 135 21.73 5.50 -1.68
CA TYR A 135 21.43 6.92 -1.63
C TYR A 135 22.12 7.58 -0.43
N GLY A 136 23.08 8.46 -0.71
CA GLY A 136 23.85 9.14 0.33
C GLY A 136 24.66 8.18 1.21
N ASN A 137 25.06 8.67 2.39
CA ASN A 137 25.84 7.92 3.38
C ASN A 137 25.01 7.46 4.59
N ILE A 138 23.68 7.56 4.51
CA ILE A 138 22.78 7.10 5.58
C ILE A 138 22.89 5.58 5.68
N SER A 139 23.24 5.10 6.88
CA SER A 139 23.51 3.69 7.17
C SER A 139 22.64 3.12 8.28
N ASP A 140 21.69 3.90 8.77
CA ASP A 140 20.72 3.46 9.76
C ASP A 140 19.88 2.29 9.23
N SER A 141 19.37 1.48 10.15
CA SER A 141 18.39 0.45 9.87
C SER A 141 17.02 1.12 9.71
N ILE A 142 16.54 1.24 8.47
CA ILE A 142 15.31 1.99 8.14
C ILE A 142 14.18 1.00 7.89
N ILE A 143 13.07 1.15 8.63
CA ILE A 143 11.88 0.29 8.55
C ILE A 143 10.70 0.94 7.83
N GLY A 144 10.71 2.28 7.66
CA GLY A 144 9.68 3.00 6.93
C GLY A 144 10.23 4.23 6.23
N ILE A 145 9.61 4.63 5.11
CA ILE A 145 10.03 5.79 4.34
C ILE A 145 8.81 6.49 3.74
N ALA A 146 8.82 7.83 3.75
CA ALA A 146 7.77 8.61 3.12
C ALA A 146 8.38 9.83 2.40
N LYS A 147 7.92 10.07 1.17
CA LYS A 147 8.43 11.12 0.30
C LYS A 147 7.31 12.13 -0.01
N PRO A 148 7.37 13.35 0.55
CA PRO A 148 6.43 14.41 0.21
C PRO A 148 6.54 14.83 -1.25
N THR A 149 5.41 15.22 -1.82
CA THR A 149 5.27 15.79 -3.16
C THR A 149 5.92 17.17 -3.21
N HIS A 150 6.71 17.46 -4.25
CA HIS A 150 7.35 18.77 -4.49
C HIS A 150 8.26 19.29 -3.35
N SER A 151 8.87 18.40 -2.58
CA SER A 151 9.81 18.74 -1.52
C SER A 151 11.15 18.06 -1.72
N ASP A 152 12.24 18.63 -1.21
CA ASP A 152 13.54 17.96 -1.19
C ASP A 152 13.71 17.05 0.03
N ILE A 153 12.75 17.02 0.95
CA ILE A 153 12.86 16.20 2.16
C ILE A 153 12.36 14.76 1.93
N ILE A 154 12.85 13.86 2.77
CA ILE A 154 12.41 12.47 2.89
C ILE A 154 12.23 12.18 4.38
N TYR A 155 11.07 11.65 4.77
CA TYR A 155 10.90 11.10 6.12
C TYR A 155 11.40 9.66 6.15
N ILE A 156 12.15 9.31 7.17
CA ILE A 156 12.57 7.94 7.44
C ILE A 156 12.18 7.55 8.86
N LEU A 157 11.73 6.31 9.03
CA LEU A 157 11.49 5.66 10.31
C LEU A 157 12.57 4.60 10.53
N THR A 158 13.27 4.70 11.65
CA THR A 158 14.35 3.76 12.01
C THR A 158 13.84 2.61 12.87
N GLU A 159 14.61 1.53 12.95
CA GLU A 159 14.31 0.35 13.80
C GLU A 159 14.24 0.70 15.30
N ASP A 160 14.87 1.81 15.72
CA ASP A 160 14.76 2.37 17.06
C ASP A 160 13.45 3.18 17.29
N LYS A 161 12.52 3.12 16.33
CA LYS A 161 11.20 3.78 16.35
C LYS A 161 11.27 5.32 16.39
N GLU A 162 12.33 5.85 15.81
CA GLU A 162 12.56 7.29 15.69
C GLU A 162 12.38 7.75 14.24
N VAL A 163 11.72 8.89 14.08
CA VAL A 163 11.50 9.53 12.78
C VAL A 163 12.52 10.63 12.55
N TYR A 164 13.09 10.65 11.35
CA TYR A 164 14.02 11.68 10.89
C TYR A 164 13.55 12.30 9.59
N ILE A 165 13.88 13.58 9.40
CA ILE A 165 13.80 14.29 8.13
C ILE A 165 15.20 14.28 7.51
N VAL A 166 15.33 13.65 6.35
CA VAL A 166 16.55 13.67 5.53
C VAL A 166 16.43 14.79 4.50
N ASN A 167 17.45 15.64 4.42
CA ASN A 167 17.58 16.60 3.34
C ASN A 167 18.10 15.90 2.09
N GLY A 168 17.32 15.94 1.01
CA GLY A 168 17.62 15.23 -0.23
C GLY A 168 18.84 15.77 -0.99
N LEU A 169 19.39 16.93 -0.59
CA LEU A 169 20.53 17.57 -1.25
C LEU A 169 21.88 17.22 -0.62
N ASP A 170 21.94 16.95 0.69
CA ASP A 170 23.20 16.84 1.42
C ASP A 170 23.25 15.73 2.48
N ASP A 171 22.38 14.72 2.37
CA ASP A 171 22.29 13.50 3.22
C ASP A 171 22.27 13.71 4.73
N LYS A 172 22.12 14.96 5.19
CA LYS A 172 21.90 15.30 6.59
C LYS A 172 20.51 14.87 7.01
N LYS A 173 20.43 14.31 8.21
CA LYS A 173 19.17 13.97 8.85
C LYS A 173 18.98 14.73 10.16
N GLU A 174 17.76 15.15 10.43
CA GLU A 174 17.32 15.80 11.66
C GLU A 174 16.22 14.97 12.31
N LYS A 175 16.31 14.73 13.62
CA LYS A 175 15.30 13.97 14.35
C LYS A 175 14.04 14.81 14.56
N VAL A 176 12.88 14.23 14.31
CA VAL A 176 11.58 14.83 14.68
C VAL A 176 11.26 14.47 16.12
N ASN A 177 11.62 15.36 17.06
CA ASN A 177 11.53 15.04 18.50
C ASN A 177 10.11 14.83 19.02
N ASP A 178 9.10 15.39 18.35
CA ASP A 178 7.70 15.29 18.77
C ASP A 178 7.08 13.92 18.43
N ILE A 179 7.66 13.18 17.48
CA ILE A 179 7.20 11.84 17.12
C ILE A 179 7.95 10.82 17.97
N ILE A 180 7.20 10.08 18.77
CA ILE A 180 7.74 9.15 19.77
C ILE A 180 7.24 7.75 19.45
N ASN A 181 8.16 6.78 19.43
CA ASN A 181 7.84 5.35 19.43
C ASN A 181 6.94 4.92 18.24
N ALA A 182 7.23 5.45 17.05
CA ALA A 182 6.49 5.14 15.84
C ALA A 182 6.85 3.74 15.30
N GLU A 183 5.84 2.98 14.91
CA GLU A 183 5.95 1.67 14.23
C GLU A 183 5.71 1.79 12.72
N GLN A 184 4.94 2.79 12.30
CA GLN A 184 4.64 3.04 10.90
C GLN A 184 4.49 4.55 10.66
N ILE A 185 4.93 5.02 9.50
CA ILE A 185 4.67 6.37 9.01
C ILE A 185 4.03 6.31 7.62
N ILE A 186 3.10 7.22 7.32
CA ILE A 186 2.60 7.45 5.96
C ILE A 186 2.30 8.93 5.74
N LEU A 187 2.24 9.34 4.48
CA LEU A 187 1.77 10.66 4.07
C LEU A 187 0.43 10.52 3.35
N ASP A 188 -0.46 11.50 3.55
CA ASP A 188 -1.53 11.75 2.61
C ASP A 188 -1.04 12.58 1.40
N TYR A 189 -1.95 12.92 0.49
CA TYR A 189 -1.62 13.70 -0.70
C TYR A 189 -1.40 15.19 -0.47
N GLU A 190 -1.72 15.69 0.73
CA GLU A 190 -1.41 17.05 1.17
C GLU A 190 -0.08 17.12 1.93
N ASN A 191 0.66 16.00 2.00
CA ASN A 191 1.90 15.83 2.74
C ASN A 191 1.74 15.90 4.27
N ASN A 192 0.53 15.64 4.79
CA ASN A 192 0.31 15.46 6.22
C ASN A 192 0.90 14.13 6.66
N LEU A 193 1.76 14.14 7.69
CA LEU A 193 2.41 12.95 8.21
C LEU A 193 1.55 12.30 9.29
N TYR A 194 1.19 11.04 9.08
CA TYR A 194 0.52 10.21 10.05
C TYR A 194 1.49 9.14 10.56
N TYR A 195 1.36 8.78 11.83
CA TYR A 195 2.10 7.67 12.39
C TYR A 195 1.26 6.82 13.34
N LEU A 196 1.58 5.53 13.36
CA LEU A 196 1.07 4.53 14.30
C LEU A 196 2.17 4.28 15.33
N ASP A 197 1.85 4.31 16.62
CA ASP A 197 2.81 3.99 17.67
C ASP A 197 2.78 2.51 18.09
N SER A 198 3.66 2.12 19.01
CA SER A 198 3.69 0.72 19.49
C SER A 198 2.50 0.30 20.35
N ASP A 199 1.71 1.27 20.82
CA ASP A 199 0.48 1.03 21.59
C ASP A 199 -0.75 1.02 20.66
N THR A 200 -0.52 0.92 19.35
CA THR A 200 -1.53 0.89 18.28
C THR A 200 -2.38 2.16 18.19
N GLN A 201 -1.90 3.27 18.73
CA GLN A 201 -2.53 4.58 18.66
C GLN A 201 -2.06 5.37 17.44
N VAL A 202 -2.95 6.18 16.89
CA VAL A 202 -2.68 6.93 15.66
C VAL A 202 -2.58 8.41 15.95
N TYR A 203 -1.62 9.05 15.29
CA TYR A 203 -1.32 10.46 15.44
C TYR A 203 -1.11 11.12 14.07
N PHE A 204 -1.37 12.42 14.04
CA PHE A 204 -1.08 13.32 12.94
C PHE A 204 -0.03 14.35 13.38
N TYR A 205 0.95 14.64 12.52
CA TYR A 205 2.01 15.63 12.72
C TYR A 205 1.99 16.69 11.62
N ASP A 206 1.94 17.96 12.02
CA ASP A 206 1.82 19.13 11.12
C ASP A 206 3.03 20.10 11.20
N PHE A 207 4.20 19.59 11.58
CA PHE A 207 5.42 20.37 11.90
C PHE A 207 5.35 21.21 13.17
N LEU A 208 4.17 21.65 13.57
CA LEU A 208 3.97 22.51 14.75
C LEU A 208 3.60 21.69 15.99
N SER A 209 2.89 20.58 15.78
CA SER A 209 2.30 19.80 16.85
C SER A 209 2.06 18.34 16.43
N VAL A 210 1.80 17.51 17.43
CA VAL A 210 1.30 16.15 17.29
C VAL A 210 -0.10 16.12 17.85
N THR A 211 -1.06 15.65 17.05
CA THR A 211 -2.46 15.47 17.42
C THR A 211 -2.81 13.99 17.45
N LYS A 212 -3.32 13.50 18.58
CA LYS A 212 -3.86 12.13 18.67
C LYS A 212 -5.18 12.06 17.91
N ILE A 213 -5.38 10.98 17.15
CA ILE A 213 -6.67 10.69 16.51
C ILE A 213 -7.63 10.07 17.52
N GLU A 214 -8.79 10.68 17.69
CA GLU A 214 -9.86 10.23 18.57
C GLU A 214 -10.92 9.41 17.80
N GLY A 215 -11.70 8.59 18.53
CA GLY A 215 -12.77 7.75 17.95
C GLY A 215 -12.30 6.37 17.46
N LEU A 216 -11.04 6.02 17.71
CA LEU A 216 -10.48 4.69 17.49
C LEU A 216 -10.65 3.80 18.75
N PRO A 217 -10.61 2.47 18.61
CA PRO A 217 -10.59 1.56 19.76
C PRO A 217 -9.39 1.81 20.67
N ASP A 218 -9.58 1.70 21.99
CA ASP A 218 -8.50 1.87 22.98
C ASP A 218 -7.45 0.76 22.90
N TYR A 219 -7.80 -0.40 22.37
CA TYR A 219 -6.93 -1.57 22.23
C TYR A 219 -7.15 -2.22 20.88
N ALA A 220 -6.05 -2.61 20.24
CA ALA A 220 -6.06 -3.38 19.00
C ALA A 220 -5.08 -4.55 19.07
N PHE A 221 -5.44 -5.68 18.46
CA PHE A 221 -4.50 -6.78 18.24
C PHE A 221 -3.66 -6.58 16.99
N SER A 222 -4.24 -5.94 15.97
CA SER A 222 -3.60 -5.63 14.70
C SER A 222 -4.09 -4.27 14.22
N ALA A 223 -3.16 -3.39 13.87
CA ALA A 223 -3.46 -2.08 13.34
C ALA A 223 -2.49 -1.72 12.21
N ARG A 224 -2.98 -0.98 11.21
CA ARG A 224 -2.16 -0.52 10.09
C ARG A 224 -2.74 0.73 9.47
N LEU A 225 -1.87 1.70 9.20
CA LEU A 225 -2.13 2.83 8.32
C LEU A 225 -2.01 2.38 6.86
N LEU A 226 -2.97 2.75 6.03
CA LEU A 226 -2.95 2.47 4.60
C LEU A 226 -2.71 3.76 3.84
N LYS A 227 -1.90 3.72 2.79
CA LYS A 227 -1.72 4.89 1.93
C LYS A 227 -3.05 5.18 1.21
N PRO A 228 -3.58 6.42 1.29
CA PRO A 228 -4.86 6.74 0.69
C PRO A 228 -4.83 6.56 -0.85
N PRO A 229 -5.96 6.25 -1.50
CA PRO A 229 -6.13 6.45 -2.93
C PRO A 229 -6.02 7.93 -3.32
N ILE A 230 -5.46 8.27 -4.49
CA ILE A 230 -5.32 9.65 -4.98
C ILE A 230 -6.67 10.38 -5.11
N THR A 231 -7.77 9.63 -5.18
CA THR A 231 -9.13 10.14 -5.25
C THR A 231 -9.70 10.57 -3.90
N THR A 232 -9.02 10.30 -2.78
CA THR A 232 -9.49 10.64 -1.44
C THR A 232 -8.91 11.97 -0.98
N GLN A 233 -9.79 12.89 -0.57
CA GLN A 233 -9.43 14.16 0.03
C GLN A 233 -9.63 14.09 1.55
N ASP A 234 -8.69 14.65 2.31
CA ASP A 234 -8.79 14.89 3.75
C ASP A 234 -8.88 13.66 4.66
N PHE A 235 -8.63 12.44 4.17
CA PHE A 235 -8.58 11.29 5.06
C PHE A 235 -7.57 10.22 4.66
N VAL A 236 -7.16 9.50 5.68
CA VAL A 236 -6.27 8.34 5.63
C VAL A 236 -7.06 7.11 6.09
N PRO A 237 -6.98 5.98 5.37
CA PRO A 237 -7.59 4.74 5.83
C PRO A 237 -6.74 4.10 6.92
N PHE A 238 -7.39 3.68 8.01
CA PHE A 238 -6.79 2.96 9.11
C PHE A 238 -7.52 1.65 9.33
N PHE A 239 -6.80 0.55 9.21
CA PHE A 239 -7.34 -0.79 9.41
C PHE A 239 -6.98 -1.29 10.80
N VAL A 240 -7.98 -1.70 11.57
CA VAL A 240 -7.82 -2.19 12.94
C VAL A 240 -8.76 -3.35 13.21
N ASP A 241 -8.21 -4.50 13.62
CA ASP A 241 -8.96 -5.70 14.01
C ASP A 241 -10.10 -6.11 13.05
N GLY A 242 -9.88 -6.01 11.73
CA GLY A 242 -10.90 -6.36 10.72
C GLY A 242 -11.79 -5.21 10.26
N GLN A 243 -11.71 -4.06 10.94
CA GLN A 243 -12.52 -2.87 10.67
C GLN A 243 -11.69 -1.78 9.99
N LEU A 244 -12.34 -1.01 9.13
CA LEU A 244 -11.73 0.11 8.43
C LEU A 244 -12.29 1.42 8.99
N TYR A 245 -11.41 2.36 9.29
CA TYR A 245 -11.73 3.71 9.71
C TYR A 245 -11.15 4.71 8.72
N CYS A 246 -11.81 5.86 8.59
CA CYS A 246 -11.25 7.03 7.91
C CYS A 246 -10.82 8.03 8.97
N ILE A 247 -9.52 8.34 9.04
CA ILE A 247 -8.95 9.33 9.97
C ILE A 247 -8.59 10.61 9.22
N ASN A 248 -8.65 11.77 9.86
CA ASN A 248 -8.38 13.05 9.19
C ASN A 248 -7.50 14.00 10.01
N THR A 249 -7.08 15.10 9.40
CA THR A 249 -6.25 16.15 10.02
C THR A 249 -6.94 16.91 11.16
N LYS A 250 -8.26 16.75 11.34
CA LYS A 250 -8.99 17.34 12.47
C LYS A 250 -8.87 16.50 13.74
N GLY A 251 -8.19 15.36 13.69
CA GLY A 251 -7.97 14.49 14.85
C GLY A 251 -9.12 13.52 15.13
N TYR A 252 -9.97 13.22 14.15
CA TYR A 252 -11.11 12.31 14.34
C TYR A 252 -11.07 11.13 13.37
N ALA A 253 -11.54 9.99 13.85
CA ALA A 253 -11.81 8.79 13.08
C ALA A 253 -13.31 8.57 12.90
N GLU A 254 -13.71 8.13 11.71
CA GLU A 254 -15.06 7.68 11.41
C GLU A 254 -15.01 6.21 10.97
N LEU A 255 -15.84 5.35 11.59
CA LEU A 255 -15.95 3.96 11.19
C LEU A 255 -16.54 3.87 9.78
N PHE A 256 -15.84 3.17 8.90
CA PHE A 256 -16.36 2.83 7.57
C PHE A 256 -17.19 1.55 7.66
N ASP A 257 -18.46 1.69 8.05
CA ASP A 257 -19.35 0.57 8.41
C ASP A 257 -19.83 -0.29 7.22
N LYS A 258 -19.44 0.06 6.00
CA LYS A 258 -19.90 -0.61 4.77
C LYS A 258 -19.12 -1.86 4.42
N VAL A 259 -17.91 -2.03 4.96
CA VAL A 259 -17.01 -3.14 4.61
C VAL A 259 -16.37 -3.74 5.86
N GLU A 260 -16.30 -5.05 5.88
CA GLU A 260 -15.59 -5.86 6.87
C GLU A 260 -14.77 -6.92 6.15
N PHE A 261 -13.53 -7.11 6.58
CA PHE A 261 -12.77 -8.27 6.17
C PHE A 261 -13.03 -9.39 7.19
N ALA A 262 -13.57 -10.51 6.74
CA ALA A 262 -13.59 -11.71 7.56
C ALA A 262 -12.15 -12.12 7.89
N GLY A 263 -11.94 -12.83 9.00
CA GLY A 263 -10.57 -13.20 9.43
C GLY A 263 -9.78 -14.03 8.41
N ASN A 264 -10.44 -14.74 7.50
CA ASN A 264 -9.79 -15.43 6.39
C ASN A 264 -9.66 -14.59 5.11
N GLY A 265 -10.35 -13.45 5.03
CA GLY A 265 -10.39 -12.59 3.86
C GLY A 265 -9.57 -11.33 4.01
N THR A 266 -8.82 -11.13 5.10
CA THR A 266 -7.96 -9.96 5.35
C THR A 266 -6.62 -10.09 4.60
N PRO A 267 -6.33 -9.20 3.64
CA PRO A 267 -5.02 -9.09 3.02
C PRO A 267 -3.89 -8.78 4.02
N SER A 268 -2.73 -9.37 3.78
CA SER A 268 -1.48 -9.08 4.49
C SER A 268 -0.83 -7.77 4.01
N ALA A 269 -1.18 -7.29 2.81
CA ALA A 269 -0.75 -6.02 2.26
C ALA A 269 -1.76 -5.48 1.23
N TYR A 270 -1.76 -4.16 1.06
CA TYR A 270 -2.70 -3.42 0.24
C TYR A 270 -1.96 -2.31 -0.50
N ALA A 271 -2.30 -2.11 -1.76
CA ALA A 271 -1.97 -0.89 -2.51
C ALA A 271 -3.21 -0.42 -3.25
N MET A 272 -3.64 0.81 -2.97
CA MET A 272 -4.86 1.42 -3.51
C MET A 272 -4.62 2.84 -4.02
N GLU A 273 -3.36 3.25 -4.12
CA GLU A 273 -2.92 4.61 -4.38
C GLU A 273 -3.47 5.15 -5.71
N ASP A 274 -3.48 4.33 -6.77
CA ASP A 274 -3.98 4.74 -8.11
C ASP A 274 -5.49 5.03 -8.09
N GLY A 275 -6.24 4.46 -7.13
CA GLY A 275 -7.69 4.59 -7.03
C GLY A 275 -8.49 3.89 -8.15
N VAL A 276 -7.84 3.49 -9.25
CA VAL A 276 -8.44 2.72 -10.35
C VAL A 276 -7.98 1.27 -10.33
N VAL A 277 -6.70 1.01 -10.06
CA VAL A 277 -6.16 -0.34 -9.91
C VAL A 277 -5.70 -0.55 -8.48
N HIS A 278 -6.25 -1.58 -7.85
CA HIS A 278 -5.89 -1.96 -6.48
C HIS A 278 -5.19 -3.30 -6.47
N TYR A 279 -4.20 -3.43 -5.59
CA TYR A 279 -3.48 -4.67 -5.33
C TYR A 279 -3.68 -5.13 -3.90
N TYR A 280 -3.87 -6.44 -3.75
CA TYR A 280 -4.04 -7.07 -2.45
C TYR A 280 -3.15 -8.30 -2.37
N ALA A 281 -2.37 -8.42 -1.30
CA ALA A 281 -1.66 -9.64 -0.97
C ALA A 281 -2.48 -10.48 0.00
N ILE A 282 -2.74 -11.73 -0.35
CA ILE A 282 -3.38 -12.68 0.57
C ILE A 282 -2.92 -14.09 0.26
N ASN A 283 -2.66 -14.88 1.30
CA ASN A 283 -2.13 -16.24 1.18
C ASN A 283 -0.90 -16.30 0.26
N LYS A 284 0.08 -15.40 0.48
CA LYS A 284 1.33 -15.31 -0.30
C LYS A 284 1.15 -15.05 -1.80
N ARG A 285 0.01 -14.48 -2.21
CA ARG A 285 -0.31 -14.17 -3.61
C ARG A 285 -0.73 -12.72 -3.75
N ILE A 286 -0.40 -12.09 -4.88
CA ILE A 286 -0.85 -10.74 -5.22
C ILE A 286 -1.98 -10.84 -6.24
N TYR A 287 -3.05 -10.11 -5.98
CA TYR A 287 -4.22 -9.98 -6.86
C TYR A 287 -4.35 -8.52 -7.30
N GLU A 288 -4.73 -8.33 -8.55
CA GLU A 288 -4.97 -7.01 -9.15
C GLU A 288 -6.46 -6.87 -9.48
N PHE A 289 -7.07 -5.78 -9.03
CA PHE A 289 -8.46 -5.45 -9.28
C PHE A 289 -8.53 -4.11 -10.01
N ASP A 290 -9.18 -4.09 -11.18
CA ASP A 290 -9.56 -2.84 -11.84
C ASP A 290 -10.91 -2.41 -11.27
N ILE A 291 -10.83 -1.45 -10.36
CA ILE A 291 -11.96 -0.86 -9.67
C ILE A 291 -12.90 -0.19 -10.66
N TYR A 292 -12.40 0.46 -11.72
CA TYR A 292 -13.27 1.10 -12.69
C TYR A 292 -14.10 0.06 -13.46
N ASP A 293 -13.48 -1.03 -13.90
CA ASP A 293 -14.19 -2.14 -14.56
C ASP A 293 -15.22 -2.77 -13.61
N ILE A 294 -14.87 -2.95 -12.33
CA ILE A 294 -15.80 -3.43 -11.31
C ILE A 294 -16.93 -2.42 -11.07
N LEU A 295 -16.68 -1.10 -11.06
CA LEU A 295 -17.68 -0.03 -10.91
C LEU A 295 -18.74 -0.09 -11.99
N HIS A 296 -18.31 -0.27 -13.25
CA HIS A 296 -19.20 -0.13 -14.39
C HIS A 296 -19.87 -1.46 -14.76
N ASN A 297 -19.21 -2.59 -14.49
CA ASN A 297 -19.66 -3.90 -14.91
C ASN A 297 -20.01 -4.84 -13.75
N GLY A 298 -19.85 -4.41 -12.50
CA GLY A 298 -20.17 -5.19 -11.30
C GLY A 298 -19.44 -6.53 -11.25
N ALA A 299 -20.17 -7.58 -10.87
CA ALA A 299 -19.64 -8.95 -10.87
C ALA A 299 -19.13 -9.39 -12.27
N LYS A 300 -19.64 -8.83 -13.38
CA LYS A 300 -19.13 -9.13 -14.72
C LYS A 300 -17.80 -8.47 -15.02
N GLY A 301 -17.48 -7.31 -14.42
CA GLY A 301 -16.14 -6.71 -14.52
C GLY A 301 -15.11 -7.57 -13.81
N LEU A 302 -15.45 -7.97 -12.58
CA LEU A 302 -14.67 -8.94 -11.81
C LEU A 302 -14.45 -10.22 -12.64
N LEU A 303 -15.54 -10.92 -13.02
CA LEU A 303 -15.49 -12.15 -13.83
C LEU A 303 -14.89 -11.97 -15.23
N GLY A 304 -14.98 -10.78 -15.82
CA GLY A 304 -14.48 -10.48 -17.16
C GLY A 304 -12.96 -10.50 -17.21
N LYS A 305 -12.29 -9.94 -16.19
CA LYS A 305 -10.85 -10.12 -15.97
C LYS A 305 -10.51 -11.61 -15.75
N LEU A 306 -11.31 -12.30 -14.94
CA LEU A 306 -11.13 -13.73 -14.65
C LEU A 306 -11.15 -14.59 -15.94
N VAL A 307 -12.14 -14.38 -16.81
CA VAL A 307 -12.28 -15.14 -18.07
C VAL A 307 -11.18 -14.79 -19.08
N LYS A 308 -10.84 -13.50 -19.25
CA LYS A 308 -9.79 -13.08 -20.21
C LYS A 308 -8.43 -13.69 -19.90
N LYS A 309 -8.06 -13.80 -18.63
CA LYS A 309 -6.79 -14.43 -18.20
C LYS A 309 -6.75 -15.91 -18.56
N THR A 310 -7.84 -16.64 -18.28
CA THR A 310 -7.97 -18.07 -18.58
C THR A 310 -7.81 -18.37 -20.08
N VAL A 311 -8.47 -17.58 -20.94
CA VAL A 311 -8.38 -17.77 -22.41
C VAL A 311 -6.98 -17.43 -22.94
N ALA A 312 -6.32 -16.42 -22.39
CA ALA A 312 -4.94 -16.09 -22.77
C ALA A 312 -3.96 -17.21 -22.40
N ASP A 313 -4.12 -17.81 -21.22
CA ASP A 313 -3.30 -18.93 -20.75
C ASP A 313 -3.55 -20.21 -21.58
N GLU A 314 -4.79 -20.48 -21.99
CA GLU A 314 -5.12 -21.58 -22.89
C GLU A 314 -4.48 -21.40 -24.28
N ILE A 315 -4.49 -20.18 -24.83
CA ILE A 315 -3.84 -19.87 -26.11
C ILE A 315 -2.32 -19.98 -26.01
N LEU A 316 -1.70 -19.48 -24.93
CA LEU A 316 -0.26 -19.60 -24.69
C LEU A 316 0.18 -21.06 -24.48
N THR A 317 -0.65 -21.87 -23.82
CA THR A 317 -0.41 -23.32 -23.68
C THR A 317 -0.53 -24.04 -25.02
N LEU A 318 -1.47 -23.64 -25.88
CA LEU A 318 -1.63 -24.18 -27.23
C LEU A 318 -0.45 -23.84 -28.15
N ILE A 319 0.09 -22.61 -28.02
CA ILE A 319 1.26 -22.15 -28.79
C ILE A 319 2.54 -22.81 -28.25
N GLY A 320 2.68 -22.99 -26.93
CA GLY A 320 3.82 -23.67 -26.31
C GLY A 320 3.89 -25.18 -26.58
N LEU A 321 2.78 -25.81 -26.98
CA LEU A 321 2.73 -27.20 -27.48
C LEU A 321 3.04 -27.33 -28.98
N LEU A 322 3.14 -26.21 -29.70
CA LEU A 322 3.39 -26.15 -31.15
C LEU A 322 4.80 -25.65 -31.50
N VAL A 323 5.68 -25.44 -30.51
CA VAL A 323 7.11 -25.10 -30.69
C VAL A 323 7.99 -26.24 -30.18
#